data_AF-A0A482R737-F1
#
_entry.id   AF-A0A482R737-F1
#
_cell.length_a   1.000
_cell.length_b   1.000
_cell.length_c   1.000
_cell.angle_alpha   90.00
_cell.angle_beta   90.00
_cell.angle_gamma   90.00
#
_symmetry.space_group_name_H-M   'P 1'
#
loop_
_entity.id
_entity.type
_entity.pdbx_description
1 polymer ?
#
loop_
_entity_poly.entity_id
_entity_poly.type
_entity_poly.pdbx_seq_one_letter_code
_entity_poly.pdbx_strand_id
1 'polypeptide(L)'
;MCAGIRGGGGDSSLPGASTPVRHRGRFYDTEVTFNQCIYSVAPSQVDLRPSNVFIFELFMLGGRSNPIDRVVAWSCLPACDRDFRVSWGRFKLPMMRGEVDMAMTRYHLLEKTMERDLDTWLCNLYVE
;
A
#
# COMPACT_ATOMS: atom_id res chain seq x y z
N MET A 1 17.73 -3.17 -4.41
CA MET A 1 17.87 -1.72 -4.67
C MET A 1 17.34 -1.44 -6.06
N CYS A 2 16.15 -0.85 -6.16
CA CYS A 2 15.59 -0.42 -7.44
C CYS A 2 16.16 0.95 -7.78
N ALA A 3 17.07 0.98 -8.76
CA ALA A 3 17.64 2.20 -9.29
C ALA A 3 16.76 2.72 -10.43
N GLY A 4 16.29 3.97 -10.32
CA GLY A 4 15.61 4.63 -11.42
C GLY A 4 14.75 5.82 -11.00
N ILE A 5 15.34 7.01 -10.96
CA ILE A 5 14.58 8.27 -11.07
C ILE A 5 14.38 8.53 -12.57
N ARG A 6 13.24 8.14 -13.13
CA ARG A 6 12.72 8.67 -14.41
C ARG A 6 11.20 8.73 -14.33
N GLY A 7 10.66 9.93 -14.55
CA GLY A 7 9.22 10.18 -14.55
C GLY A 7 8.53 9.51 -15.73
N GLY A 8 7.31 9.02 -15.49
CA GLY A 8 6.43 8.43 -16.49
C GLY A 8 5.94 7.04 -16.08
N GLY A 9 4.88 6.98 -15.26
CA GLY A 9 4.16 5.72 -15.01
C GLY A 9 3.39 5.35 -16.28
N GLY A 10 3.76 4.26 -16.94
CA GLY A 10 3.11 3.80 -18.18
C GLY A 10 3.91 2.79 -18.99
N ASP A 11 5.23 2.72 -18.81
CA ASP A 11 6.06 1.70 -19.46
C ASP A 11 6.09 0.41 -18.63
N SER A 12 6.20 -0.75 -19.29
CA SER A 12 6.35 -2.07 -18.64
C SER A 12 7.57 -2.18 -17.71
N SER A 13 8.47 -1.20 -17.76
CA SER A 13 9.63 -1.04 -16.89
C SER A 13 9.31 -0.44 -15.52
N LEU A 14 8.18 0.27 -15.36
CA LEU A 14 7.78 0.97 -14.14
C LEU A 14 6.32 0.63 -13.76
N PRO A 15 6.05 -0.60 -13.28
CA PRO A 15 4.69 -1.04 -12.99
C PRO A 15 4.11 -0.31 -11.77
N GLY A 16 2.84 0.09 -11.84
CA GLY A 16 2.10 0.69 -10.72
C GLY A 16 1.52 -0.32 -9.73
N ALA A 17 1.56 -1.61 -10.05
CA ALA A 17 1.05 -2.70 -9.23
C ALA A 17 1.99 -3.91 -9.28
N SER A 18 1.98 -4.72 -8.24
CA SER A 18 2.71 -5.99 -8.24
C SER A 18 2.05 -7.01 -9.18
N THR A 19 2.84 -7.94 -9.69
CA THR A 19 2.31 -9.14 -10.33
C THR A 19 1.65 -10.06 -9.28
N PRO A 20 0.71 -10.93 -9.69
CA PRO A 20 0.03 -11.86 -8.79
C PRO A 20 0.98 -12.74 -7.98
N VAL A 21 0.80 -12.80 -6.65
CA VAL A 21 1.56 -13.67 -5.75
C VAL A 21 0.62 -14.68 -5.07
N ARG A 22 1.06 -15.95 -4.98
CA ARG A 22 0.24 -17.02 -4.43
C ARG A 22 0.43 -17.14 -2.91
N HIS A 23 -0.58 -16.74 -2.14
CA HIS A 23 -0.62 -16.92 -0.68
C HIS A 23 -0.74 -18.39 -0.24
N ARG A 24 -1.15 -19.31 -1.12
CA ARG A 24 -1.39 -20.76 -0.86
C ARG A 24 -2.58 -21.09 0.07
N GLY A 25 -3.10 -20.11 0.80
CA GLY A 25 -4.40 -20.19 1.49
C GLY A 25 -4.45 -21.14 2.69
N ARG A 26 -3.32 -21.56 3.26
CA ARG A 26 -3.31 -22.34 4.50
C ARG A 26 -3.31 -21.38 5.69
N PHE A 27 -3.93 -21.78 6.80
CA PHE A 27 -4.01 -20.96 8.02
C PHE A 27 -2.64 -20.66 8.66
N TYR A 28 -1.61 -21.47 8.35
CA TYR A 28 -0.24 -21.28 8.82
C TYR A 28 0.65 -20.52 7.83
N ASP A 29 0.13 -20.15 6.65
CA ASP A 29 0.84 -19.24 5.75
C ASP A 29 0.62 -17.81 6.28
N THR A 30 1.44 -17.38 7.22
CA THR A 30 1.30 -16.09 7.92
C THR A 30 1.96 -14.91 7.19
N GLU A 31 2.70 -15.19 6.11
CA GLU A 31 3.52 -14.21 5.41
C GLU A 31 3.38 -14.36 3.89
N VAL A 32 3.39 -13.22 3.19
CA VAL A 32 3.45 -13.15 1.73
C VAL A 32 4.56 -12.20 1.33
N THR A 33 5.45 -12.66 0.47
CA THR A 33 6.59 -11.87 -0.02
C THR A 33 6.41 -11.56 -1.50
N PHE A 34 6.47 -10.27 -1.86
CA PHE A 34 6.34 -9.82 -3.24
C PHE A 34 7.69 -9.66 -3.94
N ASN A 35 8.71 -9.11 -3.26
CA ASN A 35 10.04 -8.83 -3.81
C ASN A 35 10.01 -8.10 -5.17
N GLN A 36 9.13 -7.10 -5.29
CA GLN A 36 8.92 -6.33 -6.50
C GLN A 36 8.95 -4.84 -6.19
N CYS A 37 9.34 -4.05 -7.18
CA CYS A 37 9.27 -2.60 -7.10
C CYS A 37 8.06 -2.11 -7.88
N ILE A 38 7.28 -1.27 -7.23
CA ILE A 38 6.16 -0.56 -7.83
C ILE A 38 6.47 0.93 -7.86
N TYR A 39 5.92 1.63 -8.85
CA TYR A 39 6.22 3.02 -9.12
C TYR A 39 4.93 3.83 -9.17
N SER A 40 4.95 5.00 -8.56
CA SER A 40 3.83 5.93 -8.59
C SER A 40 4.33 7.32 -8.97
N VAL A 41 3.49 8.10 -9.63
CA VAL A 41 3.78 9.49 -9.97
C VAL A 41 3.47 10.33 -8.74
N ALA A 42 4.50 10.94 -8.18
CA ALA A 42 4.35 11.94 -7.12
C ALA A 42 4.31 13.35 -7.72
N PRO A 43 3.60 14.30 -7.09
CA PRO A 43 3.71 15.72 -7.43
C PRO A 43 5.16 16.22 -7.35
N SER A 44 5.42 17.34 -8.03
CA SER A 44 6.71 18.01 -7.92
C SER A 44 6.98 18.42 -6.47
N GLN A 45 8.24 18.60 -6.08
CA GLN A 45 8.57 18.99 -4.70
C GLN A 45 7.92 20.31 -4.28
N VAL A 46 7.72 21.25 -5.22
CA VAL A 46 7.05 22.53 -4.96
C VAL A 46 5.53 22.39 -4.79
N ASP A 47 4.94 21.32 -5.35
CA ASP A 47 3.51 21.01 -5.26
C ASP A 47 3.19 19.96 -4.18
N LEU A 48 4.22 19.47 -3.48
CA LEU A 48 4.08 18.43 -2.48
C LEU A 48 3.40 18.99 -1.23
N ARG A 49 2.29 18.36 -0.83
CA ARG A 49 1.48 18.78 0.32
C ARG A 49 1.49 17.68 1.39
N PRO A 50 1.39 18.03 2.68
CA PRO A 50 1.24 17.05 3.76
C PRO A 50 -0.01 16.17 3.63
N SER A 51 -1.00 16.61 2.86
CA SER A 51 -2.20 15.84 2.53
C SER A 51 -1.97 14.79 1.44
N ASN A 52 -0.82 14.78 0.77
CA ASN A 52 -0.50 13.78 -0.24
C ASN A 52 -0.13 12.47 0.47
N VAL A 53 -0.75 11.37 0.04
CA VAL A 53 -0.64 10.06 0.68
C VAL A 53 -0.58 8.99 -0.40
N PHE A 54 0.32 8.02 -0.22
CA PHE A 54 0.30 6.78 -0.99
C PHE A 54 -0.68 5.80 -0.34
N ILE A 55 -1.59 5.26 -1.15
CA ILE A 55 -2.53 4.24 -0.72
C ILE A 55 -2.09 2.91 -1.33
N PHE A 56 -2.00 1.89 -0.48
CA PHE A 56 -1.70 0.53 -0.87
C PHE A 56 -2.97 -0.30 -0.69
N GLU A 57 -3.41 -0.98 -1.73
CA GLU A 57 -4.55 -1.89 -1.70
C GLU A 57 -4.07 -3.32 -1.96
N LEU A 58 -4.54 -4.25 -1.13
CA LEU A 58 -4.28 -5.67 -1.28
C LEU A 58 -5.52 -6.33 -1.91
N PHE A 59 -5.33 -6.91 -3.08
CA PHE A 59 -6.39 -7.61 -3.81
C PHE A 59 -6.25 -9.13 -3.69
N MET A 60 -7.37 -9.80 -3.40
CA MET A 60 -7.55 -11.22 -3.66
C MET A 60 -8.05 -11.37 -5.09
N LEU A 61 -7.18 -11.90 -5.94
CA LEU A 61 -7.48 -12.06 -7.34
C LEU A 61 -8.45 -13.24 -7.57
N GLY A 62 -9.34 -13.04 -8.53
CA GLY A 62 -10.34 -14.01 -8.96
C GLY A 62 -9.69 -15.31 -9.43
N GLY A 63 -10.29 -16.43 -9.02
CA GLY A 63 -9.91 -17.77 -9.45
C GLY A 63 -10.88 -18.32 -10.50
N ARG A 64 -10.69 -19.60 -10.85
CA ARG A 64 -11.60 -20.30 -11.78
C ARG A 64 -13.05 -20.38 -11.29
N SER A 65 -13.26 -20.41 -9.97
CA SER A 65 -14.58 -20.50 -9.35
C SER A 65 -15.28 -19.15 -9.19
N ASN A 66 -14.52 -18.06 -9.04
CA ASN A 66 -15.03 -16.71 -8.95
C ASN A 66 -14.05 -15.76 -9.65
N PRO A 67 -14.38 -15.19 -10.81
CA PRO A 67 -13.48 -14.37 -11.60
C PRO A 67 -13.35 -12.93 -11.08
N ILE A 68 -14.03 -12.59 -9.99
CA ILE A 68 -14.08 -11.21 -9.47
C ILE A 68 -12.95 -11.00 -8.46
N ASP A 69 -12.09 -10.03 -8.76
CA ASP A 69 -11.08 -9.51 -7.84
C ASP A 69 -11.76 -8.76 -6.68
N ARG A 70 -11.23 -8.92 -5.47
CA ARG A 70 -11.78 -8.28 -4.26
C ARG A 70 -10.69 -7.58 -3.49
N VAL A 71 -10.95 -6.35 -3.06
CA VAL A 71 -10.10 -5.67 -2.07
C VAL A 71 -10.24 -6.40 -0.74
N VAL A 72 -9.11 -6.78 -0.15
CA VAL A 72 -9.04 -7.49 1.13
C VAL A 72 -8.65 -6.55 2.25
N ALA A 73 -7.70 -5.65 1.96
CA ALA A 73 -7.21 -4.68 2.90
C ALA A 73 -6.54 -3.51 2.20
N TRP A 74 -6.30 -2.44 2.97
CA TRP A 74 -5.62 -1.25 2.50
C TRP A 74 -4.73 -0.65 3.58
N SER A 75 -3.81 0.20 3.17
CA SER A 75 -2.91 0.95 4.06
C SER A 75 -2.55 2.29 3.44
N CYS A 76 -2.08 3.23 4.27
CA CYS A 76 -1.64 4.54 3.83
C CYS A 76 -0.22 4.87 4.31
N LEU A 77 0.53 5.62 3.49
CA LEU A 77 1.85 6.17 3.81
C LEU A 77 1.85 7.66 3.44
N PRO A 78 2.14 8.59 4.37
CA PRO A 78 2.30 10.00 4.02
C PRO A 78 3.36 10.17 2.94
N ALA A 79 3.01 10.85 1.84
CA ALA A 79 3.90 10.99 0.71
C ALA A 79 5.07 11.94 0.98
N CYS A 80 4.95 12.80 2.01
CA CYS A 80 6.01 13.72 2.39
C CYS A 80 6.36 13.71 3.88
N ASP A 81 7.62 14.07 4.14
CA ASP A 81 8.13 14.30 5.49
C ASP A 81 7.97 15.77 5.93
N ARG A 82 8.57 16.09 7.09
CA ARG A 82 8.56 17.44 7.69
C ARG A 82 9.24 18.49 6.83
N ASP A 83 10.15 18.07 5.95
CA ASP A 83 10.95 18.93 5.08
C ASP A 83 10.34 19.06 3.67
N PHE A 84 9.09 18.61 3.49
CA PHE A 84 8.38 18.57 2.21
C PHE A 84 9.17 17.82 1.13
N ARG A 85 9.85 16.75 1.52
CA ARG A 85 10.49 15.79 0.61
C ARG A 85 9.67 14.53 0.53
N VAL A 86 9.77 13.80 -0.58
CA VAL A 86 9.12 12.50 -0.70
C VAL A 86 9.65 11.56 0.39
N SER A 87 8.74 10.88 1.09
CA SER A 87 9.09 9.94 2.15
C SER A 87 10.05 8.86 1.62
N TRP A 88 11.21 8.72 2.25
CA TRP A 88 12.24 7.75 1.84
C TRP A 88 12.69 6.90 3.03
N GLY A 89 12.83 5.59 2.81
CA GLY A 89 13.29 4.64 3.81
C GLY A 89 12.40 3.41 3.92
N ARG A 90 12.59 2.66 5.00
CA ARG A 90 11.83 1.44 5.30
C ARG A 90 10.65 1.77 6.20
N PHE A 91 9.47 1.31 5.83
CA PHE A 91 8.24 1.57 6.58
C PHE A 91 7.53 0.27 6.94
N LYS A 92 6.98 0.24 8.15
CA LYS A 92 6.01 -0.76 8.59
C LYS A 92 4.65 -0.07 8.65
N LEU A 93 3.71 -0.53 7.84
CA LEU A 93 2.39 0.07 7.72
C LEU A 93 1.32 -0.95 8.12
N PRO A 94 0.39 -0.59 9.01
CA PRO A 94 -0.74 -1.46 9.34
C PRO A 94 -1.74 -1.50 8.19
N MET A 95 -2.15 -2.71 7.78
CA MET A 95 -3.20 -2.90 6.79
C MET A 95 -4.55 -3.13 7.47
N MET A 96 -5.52 -2.29 7.12
CA MET A 96 -6.90 -2.36 7.61
C MET A 96 -7.74 -3.18 6.66
N ARG A 97 -8.61 -4.05 7.20
CA ARG A 97 -9.46 -4.94 6.42
C ARG A 97 -10.55 -4.16 5.67
N GLY A 98 -10.82 -4.56 4.43
CA GLY A 98 -11.89 -3.99 3.59
C GLY A 98 -11.39 -3.01 2.54
N GLU A 99 -12.33 -2.22 2.00
CA GLU A 99 -12.08 -1.17 1.01
C GLU A 99 -11.54 0.10 1.67
N VAL A 100 -10.88 0.95 0.87
CA VAL A 100 -10.34 2.23 1.33
C VAL A 100 -11.45 3.13 1.83
N ASP A 101 -11.34 3.57 3.07
CA ASP A 101 -12.23 4.58 3.64
C ASP A 101 -11.71 5.99 3.36
N MET A 102 -12.32 6.67 2.39
CA MET A 102 -11.97 8.05 2.02
C MET A 102 -12.29 9.08 3.12
N ALA A 103 -13.03 8.70 4.18
CA ALA A 103 -13.24 9.57 5.34
C ALA A 103 -12.03 9.60 6.28
N MET A 104 -11.11 8.61 6.20
CA MET A 104 -9.88 8.58 6.99
C MET A 104 -8.85 9.59 6.47
N THR A 105 -8.97 10.82 6.96
CA THR A 105 -8.13 11.95 6.55
C THR A 105 -6.80 12.06 7.30
N ARG A 106 -6.64 11.37 8.44
CA ARG A 106 -5.47 11.49 9.33
C ARG A 106 -4.99 10.14 9.80
N TYR A 107 -3.67 9.98 9.90
CA TYR A 107 -3.04 8.75 10.39
C TYR A 107 -3.51 8.35 11.79
N HIS A 108 -3.69 9.33 12.69
CA HIS A 108 -4.25 9.12 14.03
C HIS A 108 -5.62 8.43 14.06
N LEU A 109 -6.44 8.60 13.02
CA LEU A 109 -7.74 7.93 12.94
C LEU A 109 -7.58 6.44 12.64
N LEU A 110 -6.53 6.07 11.91
CA LEU A 110 -6.20 4.68 11.63
C LEU A 110 -5.71 3.99 12.91
N GLU A 111 -4.82 4.63 13.66
CA GLU A 111 -4.36 4.15 14.98
C GLU A 111 -5.53 3.95 15.94
N LYS A 112 -6.41 4.96 16.07
CA LYS A 112 -7.62 4.85 16.91
C LYS A 112 -8.56 3.73 16.49
N THR A 113 -8.65 3.46 15.19
CA THR A 113 -9.51 2.38 14.68
C THR A 113 -8.94 1.03 15.12
N MET A 114 -7.62 0.84 15.03
CA MET A 114 -6.94 -0.35 15.55
C MET A 114 -7.06 -0.47 17.07
N GLU A 115 -6.91 0.64 17.81
CA GLU A 115 -7.06 0.65 19.27
C GLU A 115 -8.48 0.25 19.72
N ARG A 116 -9.50 0.68 18.96
CA ARG A 116 -10.89 0.36 19.26
C ARG A 116 -11.23 -1.10 18.94
N ASP A 117 -10.72 -1.60 17.82
CA ASP A 117 -11.02 -2.95 17.35
C ASP A 117 -9.83 -3.55 16.58
N LEU A 118 -9.21 -4.55 17.19
CA LEU A 118 -8.10 -5.30 16.60
C LEU A 118 -8.55 -6.21 15.45
N ASP A 119 -9.82 -6.59 15.37
CA ASP A 119 -10.32 -7.43 14.27
C ASP A 119 -10.35 -6.66 12.94
N THR A 120 -10.30 -5.33 13.00
CA THR A 120 -10.18 -4.49 11.80
C THR A 120 -8.76 -4.52 11.22
N TRP A 121 -7.75 -4.86 12.01
CA TRP A 121 -6.37 -5.02 11.54
C TRP A 121 -6.17 -6.39 10.89
N LEU A 122 -5.67 -6.41 9.65
CA LEU A 122 -5.40 -7.67 8.94
C LEU A 122 -3.96 -8.14 9.12
N CYS A 123 -3.00 -7.28 8.80
CA CYS A 123 -1.57 -7.60 8.81
C CYS A 123 -0.71 -6.34 8.77
N ASN A 124 0.62 -6.50 8.80
CA ASN A 124 1.56 -5.41 8.56
C ASN A 124 2.14 -5.55 7.15
N LEU A 125 2.15 -4.44 6.40
CA LEU A 125 2.88 -4.28 5.16
C LEU A 125 4.26 -3.70 5.46
N TYR A 126 5.30 -4.31 4.91
CA TYR A 126 6.68 -3.83 5.01
C TYR A 126 7.15 -3.38 3.63
N VAL A 127 7.54 -2.11 3.52
CA VAL A 127 8.06 -1.51 2.29
C VAL A 127 9.47 -0.98 2.52
N GLU A 128 10.29 -1.01 1.47
CA GLU A 128 11.69 -0.57 1.47
C GLU A 128 11.97 0.50 0.40
#